data_AF-A0AAV0B220-F1
#
_entry.id   AF-A0AAV0B220-F1
#
_cell.length_a   1.000
_cell.length_b   1.000
_cell.length_c   1.000
_cell.angle_alpha   90.00
_cell.angle_beta   90.00
_cell.angle_gamma   90.00
#
_symmetry.space_group_name_H-M   'P 1'
#
loop_
_entity.id
_entity.type
_entity.pdbx_description
1 polymer ?
#
loop_
_entity_poly.entity_id
_entity_poly.type
_entity_poly.pdbx_seq_one_letter_code
_entity_poly.pdbx_strand_id
1 'polypeptide(L)'
;NGTPMYIVPEAHGDTAALGGSAFKFNLLEQVGKRPIVYSANGTHGMYPQAGTQNYTGLPVPIYDQTNKGHLWDPVLNYEAYFFSNEGGFSYTGNTPFYQQDPEKLGWLQFMGHWGDKSYQLSNPHQTCIASECFYTSGPLGPQSKSLGRGYICGASDCKPLGLLPPIKSIPKKSGVKSDNYFNIFKLNRIILIFSIILIKLIYL
;
A
#
# COMPACT_ATOMS: atom_id res chain seq x y z
N ASN A 1 9.85 -24.46 -2.25
CA ASN A 1 8.47 -23.99 -2.06
C ASN A 1 8.25 -23.64 -0.61
N GLY A 2 8.50 -22.39 -0.23
CA GLY A 2 8.20 -21.92 1.12
C GLY A 2 6.70 -21.67 1.31
N THR A 3 6.23 -21.70 2.54
CA THR A 3 4.86 -21.30 2.91
C THR A 3 4.89 -19.85 3.38
N PRO A 4 4.05 -18.94 2.84
CA PRO A 4 4.03 -17.56 3.29
C PRO A 4 3.56 -17.48 4.75
N MET A 5 4.36 -16.86 5.61
CA MET A 5 4.05 -16.75 7.04
C MET A 5 3.45 -15.40 7.42
N TYR A 6 3.88 -14.33 6.73
CA TYR A 6 3.52 -12.95 7.07
C TYR A 6 3.22 -12.13 5.82
N ILE A 7 2.43 -11.08 6.00
CA ILE A 7 2.16 -10.05 5.00
C ILE A 7 2.28 -8.67 5.63
N VAL A 8 2.85 -7.74 4.87
CA VAL A 8 3.00 -6.33 5.24
C VAL A 8 2.27 -5.51 4.20
N PRO A 9 1.00 -5.15 4.44
CA PRO A 9 0.26 -4.28 3.53
C PRO A 9 0.76 -2.83 3.67
N GLU A 10 0.74 -2.10 2.56
CA GLU A 10 1.13 -0.69 2.51
C GLU A 10 -0.01 0.21 2.99
N ALA A 11 -0.19 0.33 4.30
CA ALA A 11 -1.21 1.17 4.92
C ALA A 11 -0.68 2.55 5.31
N HIS A 12 -1.59 3.50 5.47
CA HIS A 12 -1.26 4.80 6.09
C HIS A 12 -1.05 4.66 7.60
N GLY A 13 -0.18 5.52 8.15
CA GLY A 13 0.03 5.71 9.58
C GLY A 13 1.39 5.23 10.10
N ASP A 14 2.11 6.07 10.83
CA ASP A 14 3.47 5.78 11.34
C ASP A 14 3.50 4.81 12.54
N THR A 15 2.34 4.43 13.06
CA THR A 15 2.25 3.51 14.21
C THR A 15 2.18 2.06 13.76
N ALA A 16 2.87 1.19 14.51
CA ALA A 16 2.95 -0.27 14.36
C ALA A 16 1.60 -1.05 14.43
N ALA A 17 0.46 -0.35 14.34
CA ALA A 17 -0.85 -0.95 14.15
C ALA A 17 -1.25 -1.06 12.67
N LEU A 18 -0.77 -0.17 11.78
CA LEU A 18 -1.21 -0.15 10.38
C LEU A 18 -0.06 0.09 9.38
N GLY A 19 0.66 1.22 9.40
CA GLY A 19 1.82 1.40 8.52
C GLY A 19 3.07 0.72 9.07
N GLY A 20 3.65 -0.19 8.28
CA GLY A 20 4.86 -0.93 8.66
C GLY A 20 4.64 -2.16 9.54
N SER A 21 3.38 -2.53 9.80
CA SER A 21 3.00 -3.70 10.59
C SER A 21 3.02 -4.97 9.76
N ALA A 22 3.44 -6.08 10.34
CA ALA A 22 3.33 -7.40 9.74
C ALA A 22 2.18 -8.18 10.36
N PHE A 23 1.36 -8.84 9.56
CA PHE A 23 0.29 -9.70 10.02
C PHE A 23 0.62 -11.15 9.70
N LYS A 24 0.23 -12.10 10.55
CA LYS A 24 0.26 -13.52 10.18
C LYS A 24 -0.61 -13.74 8.95
N PHE A 25 -0.08 -14.45 7.97
CA PHE A 25 -0.72 -14.66 6.66
C PHE A 25 -2.10 -15.33 6.77
N ASN A 26 -2.27 -16.22 7.76
CA ASN A 26 -3.52 -16.94 8.00
C ASN A 26 -4.63 -16.09 8.64
N LEU A 27 -4.35 -14.84 9.03
CA LEU A 27 -5.36 -13.93 9.57
C LEU A 27 -6.16 -13.23 8.47
N LEU A 28 -5.61 -13.13 7.27
CA LEU A 28 -6.28 -12.44 6.16
C LEU A 28 -7.37 -13.33 5.59
N GLU A 29 -8.38 -12.70 5.00
CA GLU A 29 -9.33 -13.39 4.13
C GLU A 29 -8.59 -13.99 2.93
N GLN A 30 -8.99 -15.17 2.47
CA GLN A 30 -8.30 -15.90 1.41
C GLN A 30 -9.27 -16.44 0.37
N VAL A 31 -8.86 -16.41 -0.90
CA VAL A 31 -9.46 -17.21 -1.97
C VAL A 31 -8.50 -18.32 -2.33
N GLY A 32 -8.84 -19.56 -1.96
CA GLY A 32 -7.91 -20.68 -2.06
C GLY A 32 -6.67 -20.45 -1.19
N LYS A 33 -5.48 -20.35 -1.81
CA LYS A 33 -4.20 -20.09 -1.12
C LYS A 33 -3.74 -18.62 -1.18
N ARG A 34 -4.56 -17.73 -1.73
CA ARG A 34 -4.17 -16.34 -2.03
C ARG A 34 -4.82 -15.38 -1.04
N PRO A 35 -4.05 -14.46 -0.42
CA PRO A 35 -4.61 -13.50 0.53
C PRO A 35 -5.38 -12.41 -0.21
N ILE A 36 -6.42 -11.90 0.42
CA ILE A 36 -7.15 -10.71 -0.02
C ILE A 36 -6.64 -9.53 0.81
N VAL A 37 -6.25 -8.47 0.11
CA VAL A 37 -5.94 -7.16 0.70
C VAL A 37 -6.93 -6.13 0.17
N TYR A 38 -7.23 -5.13 0.99
CA TYR A 38 -8.29 -4.16 0.71
C TYR A 38 -7.70 -2.80 0.43
N SER A 39 -7.92 -2.28 -0.78
CA SER A 39 -7.50 -0.94 -1.17
C SER A 39 -8.44 0.11 -0.59
N ALA A 40 -7.87 1.19 -0.07
CA ALA A 40 -8.60 2.34 0.42
C ALA A 40 -9.14 3.19 -0.73
N ASN A 41 -10.34 3.73 -0.54
CA ASN A 41 -11.01 4.54 -1.54
C ASN A 41 -10.31 5.90 -1.69
N GLY A 42 -9.74 6.15 -2.87
CA GLY A 42 -9.12 7.42 -3.22
C GLY A 42 -7.70 7.61 -2.65
N THR A 43 -7.09 6.57 -2.07
CA THR A 43 -5.72 6.63 -1.53
C THR A 43 -4.90 5.40 -1.97
N HIS A 44 -3.60 5.39 -1.66
CA HIS A 44 -2.73 4.23 -1.91
C HIS A 44 -2.78 3.18 -0.79
N GLY A 45 -3.53 3.43 0.29
CA GLY A 45 -3.55 2.58 1.46
C GLY A 45 -4.11 1.19 1.15
N MET A 46 -3.40 0.16 1.60
CA MET A 46 -3.79 -1.24 1.52
C MET A 46 -3.93 -1.80 2.93
N TYR A 47 -5.00 -2.55 3.20
CA TYR A 47 -5.34 -3.01 4.55
C TYR A 47 -5.66 -4.50 4.58
N PRO A 48 -5.44 -5.19 5.73
CA PRO A 48 -5.67 -6.63 5.85
C PRO A 48 -7.16 -7.02 5.98
N GLN A 49 -8.06 -6.03 6.12
CA GLN A 49 -9.50 -6.23 6.32
C GLN A 49 -10.31 -5.04 5.77
N ALA A 50 -11.57 -5.28 5.41
CA ALA A 50 -12.50 -4.25 4.94
C ALA A 50 -13.15 -3.47 6.09
N GLY A 51 -13.31 -2.15 5.92
CA GLY A 51 -14.00 -1.26 6.85
C GLY A 51 -13.34 0.11 6.99
N THR A 52 -13.70 0.84 8.05
CA THR A 52 -13.12 2.15 8.37
C THR A 52 -11.79 1.99 9.10
N GLN A 53 -10.72 2.37 8.41
CA GLN A 53 -9.35 2.29 8.88
C GLN A 53 -8.94 3.62 9.50
N ASN A 54 -8.59 3.63 10.79
CA ASN A 54 -8.15 4.84 11.47
C ASN A 54 -6.63 4.98 11.40
N TYR A 55 -6.11 5.92 10.62
CA TYR A 55 -4.68 6.00 10.35
C TYR A 55 -3.96 7.19 10.98
N THR A 56 -4.61 7.98 11.84
CA THR A 56 -4.05 9.27 12.27
C THR A 56 -3.50 9.30 13.70
N GLY A 57 -2.23 9.70 13.78
CA GLY A 57 -1.62 10.39 14.94
C GLY A 57 -1.75 11.92 14.85
N LEU A 58 -2.70 12.42 14.05
CA LEU A 58 -3.01 13.85 13.89
C LEU A 58 -4.11 14.29 14.88
N PRO A 59 -4.23 15.60 15.21
CA PRO A 59 -5.28 16.12 16.09
C PRO A 59 -6.71 15.99 15.54
N VAL A 60 -6.85 15.61 14.27
CA VAL A 60 -8.12 15.34 13.59
C VAL A 60 -8.13 13.90 13.08
N PRO A 61 -9.19 13.12 13.35
CA PRO A 61 -9.25 11.74 12.92
C PRO A 61 -9.52 11.67 11.41
N ILE A 62 -8.50 11.30 10.64
CA ILE A 62 -8.62 10.98 9.22
C ILE A 62 -8.68 9.45 9.08
N TYR A 63 -9.62 9.02 8.25
CA TYR A 63 -9.96 7.62 8.06
C TYR A 63 -9.85 7.22 6.60
N ASP A 64 -9.25 6.07 6.37
CA ASP A 64 -9.34 5.37 5.10
C ASP A 64 -10.59 4.51 5.10
N GLN A 65 -11.24 4.41 3.95
CA GLN A 65 -12.44 3.59 3.79
C GLN A 65 -12.13 2.46 2.81
N THR A 66 -12.30 1.24 3.29
CA THR A 66 -12.09 0.03 2.50
C THR A 66 -13.39 -0.79 2.49
N ASN A 67 -13.65 -1.51 1.40
CA ASN A 67 -14.78 -2.44 1.32
C ASN A 67 -14.41 -3.64 0.44
N LYS A 68 -15.26 -4.67 0.43
CA LYS A 68 -14.99 -5.88 -0.37
C LYS A 68 -14.99 -5.63 -1.88
N GLY A 69 -15.74 -4.63 -2.33
CA GLY A 69 -15.72 -4.13 -3.69
C GLY A 69 -15.75 -5.22 -4.77
N HIS A 70 -15.12 -4.91 -5.89
CA HIS A 70 -14.77 -5.87 -6.92
C HIS A 70 -13.43 -6.51 -6.58
N LEU A 71 -13.33 -7.83 -6.75
CA LEU A 71 -12.06 -8.52 -6.60
C LEU A 71 -11.19 -8.26 -7.84
N TRP A 72 -10.03 -7.65 -7.63
CA TRP A 72 -9.01 -7.51 -8.66
C TRP A 72 -7.95 -8.61 -8.47
N ASP A 73 -7.73 -9.42 -9.52
CA ASP A 73 -6.69 -10.44 -9.52
C ASP A 73 -5.43 -9.92 -10.24
N PRO A 74 -4.38 -9.52 -9.50
CA PRO A 74 -3.17 -8.98 -10.13
C PRO A 74 -2.34 -10.06 -10.83
N VAL A 75 -2.57 -11.36 -10.61
CA VAL A 75 -1.76 -12.42 -11.26
C VAL A 75 -1.90 -12.40 -12.78
N LEU A 76 -2.98 -11.82 -13.30
CA LEU A 76 -3.18 -11.65 -14.73
C LEU A 76 -2.34 -10.52 -15.34
N ASN A 77 -1.82 -9.59 -14.54
CA ASN A 77 -1.04 -8.45 -15.01
C ASN A 77 -0.21 -7.82 -13.88
N TYR A 78 0.90 -8.45 -13.50
CA TYR A 78 1.85 -7.91 -12.53
C TYR A 78 3.29 -8.17 -12.96
N GLU A 79 4.18 -7.31 -12.49
CA GLU A 79 5.62 -7.55 -12.52
C GLU A 79 6.12 -7.71 -11.09
N ALA A 80 6.92 -8.74 -10.85
CA ALA A 80 7.52 -8.99 -9.56
C ALA A 80 9.02 -9.22 -9.70
N TYR A 81 9.73 -8.69 -8.72
CA TYR A 81 11.18 -8.65 -8.67
C TYR A 81 11.67 -9.23 -7.34
N PHE A 82 12.80 -9.92 -7.37
CA PHE A 82 13.55 -10.30 -6.18
C PHE A 82 14.55 -9.21 -5.82
N PHE A 83 14.85 -9.10 -4.52
CA PHE A 83 15.92 -8.27 -4.01
C PHE A 83 16.73 -9.06 -2.99
N SER A 84 18.05 -9.06 -3.12
CA SER A 84 18.99 -9.51 -2.08
C SER A 84 20.03 -8.43 -1.80
N ASN A 85 20.60 -8.46 -0.59
CA ASN A 85 21.66 -7.50 -0.22
C ASN A 85 22.94 -7.73 -1.03
N GLU A 86 23.20 -8.98 -1.41
CA GLU A 86 24.41 -9.40 -2.11
C GLU A 86 24.28 -9.21 -3.63
N GLY A 87 23.10 -9.49 -4.19
CA GLY A 87 22.86 -9.56 -5.63
C GLY A 87 21.98 -8.44 -6.19
N GLY A 88 21.42 -7.57 -5.33
CA GLY A 88 20.54 -6.49 -5.76
C GLY A 88 19.21 -7.01 -6.33
N PHE A 89 18.64 -6.27 -7.28
CA PHE A 89 17.37 -6.63 -7.91
C PHE A 89 17.55 -7.67 -9.03
N SER A 90 16.61 -8.60 -9.13
CA SER A 90 16.52 -9.57 -10.22
C SER A 90 15.06 -9.90 -10.55
N TYR A 91 14.82 -10.53 -11.71
CA TYR A 91 13.49 -10.96 -12.09
C TYR A 91 13.05 -12.18 -11.28
N THR A 92 11.74 -12.29 -11.04
CA THR A 92 11.17 -13.51 -10.46
C THR A 92 11.03 -14.62 -11.50
N GLY A 93 10.87 -15.86 -11.05
CA GLY A 93 10.67 -17.01 -11.94
C GLY A 93 9.39 -16.95 -12.79
N ASN A 94 8.50 -16.01 -12.51
CA ASN A 94 7.27 -15.80 -13.28
C ASN A 94 7.49 -14.90 -14.50
N THR A 95 8.61 -14.18 -14.58
CA THR A 95 9.01 -13.46 -15.79
C THR A 95 9.74 -14.41 -16.73
N PRO A 96 9.25 -14.65 -17.98
CA PRO A 96 9.92 -15.51 -18.94
C PRO A 96 11.36 -15.09 -19.20
N PHE A 97 12.29 -16.05 -19.30
CA PHE A 97 13.74 -15.78 -19.45
C PHE A 97 14.08 -14.80 -20.58
N TYR A 98 13.40 -14.91 -21.73
CA TYR A 98 13.63 -14.03 -22.89
C TYR A 98 13.17 -12.57 -22.68
N GLN A 99 12.38 -12.30 -21.62
CA GLN A 99 11.95 -10.95 -21.23
C GLN A 99 12.82 -10.37 -20.11
N GLN A 100 13.70 -11.19 -19.51
CA GLN A 100 14.57 -10.74 -18.43
C GLN A 100 15.75 -9.98 -19.00
N ASP A 101 15.85 -8.71 -18.63
CA ASP A 101 16.94 -7.81 -19.02
C ASP A 101 17.43 -7.05 -17.78
N PRO A 102 18.58 -7.44 -17.19
CA PRO A 102 19.11 -6.79 -16.00
C PRO A 102 19.36 -5.29 -16.18
N GLU A 103 19.64 -4.82 -17.41
CA GLU A 103 19.88 -3.40 -17.68
C GLU A 103 18.59 -2.57 -17.52
N LYS A 104 17.41 -3.21 -17.65
CA LYS A 104 16.10 -2.57 -17.44
C LYS A 104 15.66 -2.51 -15.99
N LEU A 105 16.47 -2.99 -15.04
CA LEU A 105 16.17 -2.92 -13.60
C LEU A 105 16.63 -1.61 -12.95
N GLY A 106 17.26 -0.70 -13.70
CA GLY A 106 17.82 0.55 -13.15
C GLY A 106 16.80 1.44 -12.42
N TRP A 107 15.53 1.39 -12.81
CA TRP A 107 14.47 2.16 -12.13
C TRP A 107 14.21 1.66 -10.69
N LEU A 108 14.39 0.37 -10.42
CA LEU A 108 14.28 -0.18 -9.05
C LEU A 108 15.41 0.35 -8.16
N GLN A 109 16.56 0.67 -8.76
CA GLN A 109 17.75 1.17 -8.08
C GLN A 109 17.75 2.69 -7.90
N PHE A 110 16.76 3.39 -8.45
CA PHE A 110 16.70 4.84 -8.35
C PHE A 110 16.50 5.27 -6.90
N MET A 111 17.46 6.02 -6.36
CA MET A 111 17.46 6.51 -4.98
C MET A 111 16.80 7.89 -4.81
N GLY A 112 16.40 8.54 -5.90
CA GLY A 112 15.75 9.85 -5.87
C GLY A 112 14.24 9.78 -5.63
N HIS A 113 13.59 10.94 -5.74
CA HIS A 113 12.13 11.07 -5.63
C HIS A 113 11.43 10.79 -6.96
N TRP A 114 10.38 9.98 -6.93
CA TRP A 114 9.50 9.69 -8.07
C TRP A 114 8.40 10.73 -8.17
N GLY A 115 8.54 11.67 -9.09
CA GLY A 115 7.59 12.76 -9.31
C GLY A 115 8.19 14.12 -8.95
N ASP A 116 7.34 15.13 -8.89
CA ASP A 116 7.77 16.51 -8.72
C ASP A 116 8.15 16.81 -7.26
N LYS A 117 8.92 17.89 -7.09
CA LYS A 117 9.25 18.46 -5.77
C LYS A 117 8.05 19.25 -5.25
N SER A 118 7.82 19.18 -3.94
CA SER A 118 6.81 19.99 -3.26
C SER A 118 6.96 21.49 -3.55
N TYR A 119 5.83 22.19 -3.70
CA TYR A 119 5.84 23.64 -3.74
C TYR A 119 6.27 24.22 -2.39
N GLN A 120 6.97 25.36 -2.44
CA GLN A 120 7.28 26.14 -1.24
C GLN A 120 5.98 26.61 -0.56
N LEU A 121 5.99 26.73 0.77
CA LEU A 121 4.81 27.18 1.54
C LEU A 121 4.33 28.60 1.16
N SER A 122 5.21 29.43 0.61
CA SER A 122 4.89 30.77 0.12
C SER A 122 4.19 30.78 -1.25
N ASN A 123 4.14 29.65 -1.95
CA ASN A 123 3.51 29.58 -3.27
C ASN A 123 1.99 29.73 -3.12
N PRO A 124 1.33 30.68 -3.83
CA PRO A 124 -0.11 30.91 -3.70
C PRO A 124 -0.98 29.74 -4.17
N HIS A 125 -0.42 28.79 -4.92
CA HIS A 125 -1.10 27.56 -5.34
C HIS A 125 -0.88 26.39 -4.37
N GLN A 126 -0.03 26.54 -3.35
CA GLN A 126 0.15 25.53 -2.32
C GLN A 126 -0.89 25.73 -1.21
N THR A 127 -1.66 24.70 -0.92
CA THR A 127 -2.56 24.66 0.24
C THR A 127 -2.08 23.57 1.18
N CYS A 128 -2.03 23.85 2.48
CA CYS A 128 -1.71 22.87 3.51
C CYS A 128 -2.74 22.90 4.64
N ILE A 129 -3.01 21.74 5.21
CA ILE A 129 -3.85 21.54 6.39
C ILE A 129 -2.96 20.88 7.44
N ALA A 130 -2.60 21.62 8.48
CA ALA A 130 -1.59 21.22 9.46
C ALA A 130 -0.24 20.87 8.78
N SER A 131 0.29 19.65 8.97
CA SER A 131 1.53 19.17 8.35
C SER A 131 1.35 18.68 6.91
N GLU A 132 0.10 18.50 6.46
CA GLU A 132 -0.20 17.87 5.18
C GLU A 132 -0.43 18.93 4.10
N CYS A 133 0.30 18.84 2.99
CA CYS A 133 0.18 19.77 1.87
C CYS A 133 -0.41 19.06 0.64
N PHE A 134 -1.05 19.82 -0.26
CA PHE A 134 -1.62 19.26 -1.49
C PHE A 134 -0.53 18.83 -2.48
N TYR A 135 0.51 19.65 -2.66
CA TYR A 135 1.64 19.35 -3.53
C TYR A 135 2.85 18.94 -2.69
N THR A 136 2.97 17.65 -2.40
CA THR A 136 4.12 17.06 -1.71
C THR A 136 5.14 16.51 -2.69
N SER A 137 6.39 16.37 -2.25
CA SER A 137 7.39 15.66 -3.03
C SER A 137 6.97 14.20 -3.20
N GLY A 138 7.26 13.62 -4.37
CA GLY A 138 7.02 12.21 -4.63
C GLY A 138 7.77 11.27 -3.66
N PRO A 139 7.44 9.97 -3.62
CA PRO A 139 8.14 9.03 -2.74
C PRO A 139 9.58 8.79 -3.21
N LEU A 140 10.48 8.47 -2.28
CA LEU A 140 11.79 7.92 -2.65
C LEU A 140 11.63 6.58 -3.38
N GLY A 141 12.55 6.28 -4.30
CA GLY A 141 12.45 5.10 -5.14
C GLY A 141 12.63 3.75 -4.43
N PRO A 142 12.37 2.62 -5.12
CA PRO A 142 12.15 1.33 -4.48
C PRO A 142 13.28 0.85 -3.58
N GLN A 143 14.54 1.03 -4.00
CA GLN A 143 15.71 0.63 -3.21
C GLN A 143 15.79 1.32 -1.84
N SER A 144 15.24 2.53 -1.71
CA SER A 144 15.22 3.27 -0.44
C SER A 144 14.28 2.67 0.61
N LYS A 145 13.40 1.73 0.23
CA LYS A 145 12.33 1.18 1.09
C LYS A 145 12.80 0.11 2.08
N SER A 146 14.04 0.22 2.57
CA SER A 146 14.66 -0.68 3.54
C SER A 146 14.43 -2.16 3.20
N LEU A 147 14.66 -2.55 1.94
CA LEU A 147 14.34 -3.89 1.45
C LEU A 147 15.17 -4.98 2.15
N GLY A 148 16.43 -4.66 2.44
CA GLY A 148 17.43 -5.50 3.12
C GLY A 148 17.31 -5.62 4.64
N ARG A 149 16.24 -5.09 5.25
CA ARG A 149 16.01 -5.15 6.70
C ARG A 149 15.91 -6.60 7.19
N GLY A 150 16.49 -6.87 8.37
CA GLY A 150 16.45 -8.17 9.04
C GLY A 150 15.13 -8.50 9.74
N TYR A 151 14.19 -7.55 9.80
CA TYR A 151 12.88 -7.71 10.43
C TYR A 151 11.76 -7.59 9.38
N ILE A 152 10.66 -8.31 9.60
CA ILE A 152 9.52 -8.30 8.65
C ILE A 152 8.84 -6.92 8.60
N CYS A 153 8.65 -6.29 9.76
CA CYS A 153 8.11 -4.94 9.90
C CYS A 153 9.11 -3.85 9.49
N GLY A 154 8.64 -2.61 9.39
CA GLY A 154 9.48 -1.43 9.15
C GLY A 154 10.38 -1.03 10.35
N ALA A 155 9.91 -1.27 11.58
CA ALA A 155 10.65 -0.99 12.81
C ALA A 155 11.40 -2.23 13.33
N SER A 156 12.55 -2.03 13.96
CA SER A 156 13.43 -3.10 14.47
C SER A 156 12.87 -3.86 15.68
N ASP A 157 11.89 -3.30 16.38
CA ASP A 157 11.25 -3.86 17.58
C ASP A 157 9.82 -4.39 17.31
N CYS A 158 9.33 -4.27 16.08
CA CYS A 158 7.97 -4.68 15.74
C CYS A 158 7.84 -6.21 15.69
N LYS A 159 6.79 -6.70 16.37
CA LYS A 159 6.39 -8.11 16.37
C LYS A 159 5.21 -8.30 15.41
N PRO A 160 5.20 -9.36 14.57
CA PRO A 160 4.05 -9.67 13.74
C PRO A 160 2.79 -9.85 14.59
N LEU A 161 1.72 -9.20 14.15
CA LEU A 161 0.44 -9.20 14.83
C LEU A 161 -0.25 -10.55 14.63
N GLY A 162 -0.69 -11.13 15.76
CA GLY A 162 -1.46 -12.37 15.81
C GLY A 162 -2.97 -12.16 15.70
N LEU A 163 -3.42 -10.91 15.64
CA LEU A 163 -4.81 -10.51 15.49
C LEU A 163 -4.87 -9.28 14.59
N LEU A 164 -5.99 -9.13 13.87
CA LEU A 164 -6.26 -7.94 13.09
C LEU A 164 -6.77 -6.80 14.00
N PRO A 165 -6.48 -5.53 13.70
CA PRO A 165 -6.95 -4.41 14.50
C PRO A 165 -8.49 -4.34 14.55
N PRO A 166 -9.07 -3.79 15.64
CA PRO A 166 -10.50 -3.55 15.69
C PRO A 166 -10.89 -2.49 14.65
N ILE A 167 -11.79 -2.82 13.74
CA ILE A 167 -12.39 -1.84 12.83
C ILE A 167 -13.62 -1.25 13.50
N LYS A 168 -13.80 0.07 13.38
CA LYS A 168 -15.14 0.64 13.53
C LYS A 168 -16.03 0.09 12.41
N SER A 169 -17.03 -0.71 12.76
CA SER A 169 -18.02 -1.17 11.79
C SER A 169 -18.70 0.02 11.12
N ILE A 170 -18.84 -0.02 9.79
CA ILE A 170 -19.74 0.89 9.09
C ILE A 170 -21.14 0.69 9.69
N PRO A 171 -21.79 1.70 10.29
CA PRO A 171 -23.16 1.53 10.73
C PRO A 171 -23.99 1.13 9.52
N LYS A 172 -24.64 -0.05 9.57
CA LYS A 172 -25.70 -0.39 8.62
C LYS A 172 -26.77 0.68 8.80
N LYS A 173 -26.80 1.70 7.94
CA LYS A 173 -27.96 2.58 7.87
C LYS A 173 -29.14 1.71 7.44
N SER A 174 -30.00 1.36 8.39
CA SER A 174 -31.35 0.93 8.12
C SER A 174 -32.05 2.04 7.32
N GLY A 175 -32.39 1.76 6.06
CA GLY A 175 -33.43 2.49 5.34
C GLY A 175 -33.14 3.92 4.86
N VAL A 176 -31.89 4.36 4.71
CA VAL A 176 -31.62 5.65 4.06
C VAL A 176 -31.33 5.41 2.58
N LYS A 177 -32.27 5.81 1.71
CA LYS A 177 -32.05 5.95 0.26
C LYS A 177 -30.75 6.72 0.03
N SER A 178 -29.98 6.28 -0.95
CA SER A 178 -28.73 6.91 -1.38
C SER A 178 -29.01 8.29 -1.98
N ASP A 179 -29.30 9.28 -1.15
CA ASP A 179 -29.49 10.65 -1.59
C ASP A 179 -28.11 11.33 -1.69
N ASN A 180 -27.59 11.33 -2.92
CA ASN A 180 -26.94 12.44 -3.59
C ASN A 180 -26.01 13.37 -2.77
N TYR A 181 -24.96 12.83 -2.15
CA TYR A 181 -23.80 13.64 -1.72
C TYR A 181 -22.57 13.53 -2.65
N PHE A 182 -22.72 12.88 -3.81
CA PHE A 182 -21.71 12.87 -4.88
C PHE A 182 -22.27 13.52 -6.14
N ASN A 183 -22.34 14.85 -6.12
CA ASN A 183 -22.56 15.65 -7.32
C ASN A 183 -21.46 16.71 -7.48
N ILE A 184 -20.22 16.32 -7.24
CA ILE A 184 -19.04 17.07 -7.66
C ILE A 184 -18.09 16.07 -8.32
N PHE A 185 -17.80 16.33 -9.60
CA PHE A 185 -17.01 15.52 -10.55
C PHE A 185 -17.72 14.34 -11.23
N LYS A 186 -18.64 14.68 -12.13
CA LYS A 186 -18.89 13.90 -13.35
C LYS A 186 -17.65 14.02 -14.27
N LEU A 187 -16.55 13.36 -13.92
CA LEU A 187 -15.49 13.05 -14.89
C LEU A 187 -15.44 11.53 -15.04
N ASN A 188 -16.03 11.02 -16.12
CA ASN A 188 -15.69 9.71 -16.66
C ASN A 188 -14.25 9.78 -17.19
N ARG A 189 -13.27 9.77 -16.29
CA ARG A 189 -11.90 9.39 -16.61
C ARG A 189 -11.65 8.08 -15.90
N ILE A 190 -11.38 7.04 -16.69
CA ILE A 190 -10.65 5.87 -16.22
C ILE A 190 -9.30 6.42 -15.72
N ILE A 191 -9.18 6.64 -14.42
CA ILE A 191 -7.89 6.92 -13.80
C ILE A 191 -7.21 5.56 -13.75
N LEU A 192 -6.31 5.32 -14.70
CA LEU A 192 -5.28 4.29 -14.56
C LEU A 192 -4.44 4.68 -13.36
N ILE A 193 -4.76 4.11 -12.19
CA ILE A 193 -3.90 4.22 -11.03
C ILE A 193 -2.77 3.21 -11.26
N PHE A 194 -1.63 3.70 -11.75
CA PHE A 194 -0.38 2.96 -11.67
C PHE A 194 0.11 3.01 -10.22
N SER A 195 -0.47 2.16 -9.37
CA SER A 195 0.08 1.92 -8.03
C SER A 195 1.16 0.86 -8.15
N ILE A 196 2.40 1.22 -7.81
CA ILE A 196 3.40 0.22 -7.42
C ILE A 196 2.98 -0.26 -6.04
N ILE A 197 2.37 -1.44 -5.97
CA ILE A 197 2.00 -2.06 -4.70
C ILE A 197 3.19 -2.89 -4.23
N LEU A 198 3.87 -2.45 -3.16
CA LEU A 198 4.98 -3.23 -2.59
C LEU A 198 4.44 -4.27 -1.61
N ILE A 199 4.20 -5.51 -2.08
CA ILE A 199 3.87 -6.64 -1.19
C ILE A 199 5.16 -7.41 -0.90
N LYS A 200 5.71 -7.27 0.32
CA LYS A 200 6.85 -8.10 0.76
C LYS A 200 6.33 -9.45 1.27
N LEU A 201 6.62 -10.52 0.54
CA LEU A 201 6.41 -11.91 0.96
C LEU A 201 7.77 -12.50 1.39
N ILE A 202 7.85 -12.99 2.62
CA ILE A 202 9.04 -13.71 3.11
C ILE A 202 8.68 -15.19 3.20
N TYR A 203 9.54 -16.00 2.59
CA TYR A 203 9.52 -17.46 2.65
C TYR A 203 10.71 -17.91 3.51
N LEU A 204 10.48 -18.82 4.46
CA LEU A 204 11.52 -19.65 5.06
C LEU A 204 11.48 -21.03 4.41
#